data_AF-A0A538E837-F1
#
_entry.id   AF-A0A538E837-F1
#
_cell.length_a   1.000
_cell.length_b   1.000
_cell.length_c   1.000
_cell.angle_alpha   90.00
_cell.angle_beta   90.00
_cell.angle_gamma   90.00
#
_symmetry.space_group_name_H-M   'P 1'
#
loop_
_entity.id
_entity.type
_entity.pdbx_description
1 polymer ?
#
loop_
_entity_poly.entity_id
_entity_poly.type
_entity_poly.pdbx_seq_one_letter_code
_entity_poly.pdbx_strand_id
1 'polypeptide(L)'
;MSLDPSRQWLAAGITGLARHREWDAVTTVAAGGAAGDEVELVALPGGRLLVEATTSEVDPALLAAALAGSIEPPYRALGVRRQELWVVGALALEVVELAADVRGDAVEVVRDETGARARIDGLPSLAVPPELERTGAARSNEYVVRAQRLDGRLFEVEVEAL
;
A
#
# COMPACT_ATOMS: atom_id res chain seq x y z
N MET A 1 1.03 -22.89 2.26
CA MET A 1 1.80 -21.75 1.69
C MET A 1 1.21 -20.50 2.31
N SER A 2 1.85 -19.97 3.35
CA SER A 2 1.35 -18.77 4.04
C SER A 2 1.55 -17.59 3.09
N LEU A 3 0.49 -16.87 2.75
CA LEU A 3 0.61 -15.60 2.05
C LEU A 3 1.24 -14.61 3.02
N ASP A 4 2.24 -13.87 2.56
CA ASP A 4 2.78 -12.75 3.30
C ASP A 4 1.75 -11.61 3.26
N PRO A 5 1.19 -11.16 4.40
CA PRO A 5 0.21 -10.08 4.42
C PRO A 5 0.76 -8.78 3.83
N SER A 6 2.07 -8.55 3.88
CA SER A 6 2.72 -7.41 3.21
C SER A 6 2.62 -7.47 1.69
N ARG A 7 2.31 -8.65 1.11
CA ARG A 7 2.19 -8.91 -0.34
C ARG A 7 0.78 -9.25 -0.78
N GLN A 8 -0.24 -9.01 0.07
CA GLN A 8 -1.63 -9.26 -0.31
C GLN A 8 -2.06 -8.45 -1.55
N TRP A 9 -1.44 -7.29 -1.76
CA TRP A 9 -1.64 -6.42 -2.92
C TRP A 9 -1.10 -7.04 -4.24
N LEU A 10 -0.28 -8.10 -4.16
CA LEU A 10 0.18 -8.93 -5.28
C LEU A 10 -0.67 -10.20 -5.49
N ALA A 11 -1.62 -10.53 -4.59
CA ALA A 11 -2.38 -11.78 -4.66
C ALA A 11 -3.47 -11.75 -5.75
N ALA A 12 -3.60 -12.86 -6.49
CA ALA A 12 -4.63 -13.03 -7.53
C ALA A 12 -6.03 -13.25 -6.93
N GLY A 13 -7.07 -12.74 -7.59
CA GLY A 13 -8.47 -12.90 -7.17
C GLY A 13 -9.00 -14.35 -7.17
N ILE A 14 -10.13 -14.56 -6.49
CA ILE A 14 -10.75 -15.85 -6.09
C ILE A 14 -11.08 -16.82 -7.26
N THR A 15 -11.10 -16.35 -8.52
CA THR A 15 -11.46 -17.17 -9.68
C THR A 15 -10.35 -18.09 -10.21
N GLY A 16 -9.13 -18.06 -9.63
CA GLY A 16 -7.98 -18.85 -10.13
C GLY A 16 -7.42 -18.37 -11.48
N LEU A 17 -8.15 -17.48 -12.15
CA LEU A 17 -7.66 -16.60 -13.21
C LEU A 17 -7.03 -15.37 -12.54
N ALA A 18 -5.73 -15.16 -12.77
CA ALA A 18 -5.09 -13.92 -12.39
C ALA A 18 -5.76 -12.77 -13.15
N ARG A 19 -6.71 -12.06 -12.52
CA ARG A 19 -6.92 -10.67 -12.88
C ARG A 19 -5.61 -9.99 -12.51
N HIS A 20 -4.77 -9.71 -13.51
CA HIS A 20 -3.70 -8.75 -13.35
C HIS A 20 -4.35 -7.51 -12.73
N ARG A 21 -4.02 -7.17 -11.48
CA ARG A 21 -4.16 -5.78 -11.04
C ARG A 21 -3.21 -5.04 -11.97
N GLU A 22 -3.78 -4.27 -12.90
CA GLU A 22 -3.01 -3.51 -13.87
C GLU A 22 -2.12 -2.57 -13.08
N TRP A 23 -0.81 -2.65 -13.29
CA TRP A 23 0.11 -1.68 -12.73
C TRP A 23 -0.30 -0.30 -13.25
N ASP A 24 -0.42 0.68 -12.36
CA ASP A 24 -0.74 2.04 -12.76
C ASP A 24 0.44 2.68 -13.53
N ALA A 25 1.66 2.21 -13.25
CA ALA A 25 2.85 2.52 -14.04
C ALA A 25 3.81 1.32 -14.09
N VAL A 26 4.46 1.13 -15.24
CA VAL A 26 5.55 0.17 -15.41
C VAL A 26 6.67 0.82 -16.19
N THR A 27 7.90 0.67 -15.69
CA THR A 27 9.11 1.19 -16.32
C THR A 27 10.26 0.19 -16.22
N THR A 28 11.34 0.46 -16.94
CA THR A 28 12.59 -0.29 -16.81
C THR A 28 13.76 0.66 -16.54
N VAL A 29 14.71 0.22 -15.73
CA VAL A 29 15.90 1.02 -15.40
C VAL A 29 17.15 0.15 -15.37
N ALA A 30 18.24 0.70 -15.91
CA ALA A 30 19.56 0.09 -15.82
C ALA A 30 20.19 0.44 -14.46
N ALA A 31 20.61 -0.58 -13.70
CA ALA A 31 21.15 -0.40 -12.35
C ALA A 31 22.61 -0.86 -12.22
N GLY A 32 23.39 -0.79 -13.31
CA GLY A 32 24.84 -1.00 -13.27
C GLY A 32 25.31 -2.34 -12.70
N GLY A 33 24.49 -3.40 -12.81
CA GLY A 33 24.83 -4.73 -12.29
C GLY A 33 24.60 -4.93 -10.79
N ALA A 34 23.88 -4.03 -10.10
CA ALA A 34 23.52 -4.17 -8.69
C ALA A 34 23.05 -5.60 -8.34
N ALA A 35 23.58 -6.15 -7.26
CA ALA A 35 23.30 -7.51 -6.82
C ALA A 35 21.88 -7.65 -6.23
N GLY A 36 21.41 -8.89 -6.13
CA GLY A 36 20.07 -9.22 -5.64
C GLY A 36 18.98 -9.13 -6.69
N ASP A 37 17.74 -9.36 -6.26
CA ASP A 37 16.65 -9.73 -7.16
C ASP A 37 15.41 -8.86 -7.02
N GLU A 38 15.17 -8.26 -5.86
CA GLU A 38 13.88 -7.63 -5.56
C GLU A 38 13.99 -6.47 -4.56
N VAL A 39 13.17 -5.44 -4.76
CA VAL A 39 12.95 -4.31 -3.83
C VAL A 39 11.47 -3.96 -3.82
N GLU A 40 10.87 -3.94 -2.63
CA GLU A 40 9.53 -3.41 -2.35
C GLU A 40 9.67 -2.07 -1.63
N LEU A 41 9.02 -1.04 -2.16
CA LEU A 41 9.09 0.31 -1.60
C LEU A 41 7.75 1.03 -1.69
N VAL A 42 7.55 2.00 -0.81
CA VAL A 42 6.45 2.97 -0.86
C VAL A 42 7.03 4.36 -0.99
N ALA A 43 6.62 5.09 -2.02
CA ALA A 43 6.81 6.53 -2.10
C ALA A 43 5.66 7.20 -1.34
N LEU A 44 5.98 7.88 -0.25
CA LEU A 44 5.03 8.59 0.60
C LEU A 44 4.71 9.98 0.04
N PRO A 45 3.64 10.64 0.52
CA PRO A 45 3.40 12.05 0.18
C PRO A 45 4.64 12.90 0.50
N GLY A 46 5.04 13.74 -0.46
CA GLY A 46 6.27 14.54 -0.35
C GLY A 46 7.55 13.83 -0.81
N GLY A 47 7.46 12.61 -1.36
CA GLY A 47 8.56 11.95 -2.07
C GLY A 47 9.53 11.18 -1.18
N ARG A 48 9.26 11.06 0.13
CA ARG A 48 10.04 10.20 1.03
C ARG A 48 9.80 8.73 0.67
N LEU A 49 10.86 7.93 0.65
CA LEU A 49 10.78 6.50 0.34
C LEU A 49 10.85 5.66 1.62
N LEU A 50 9.95 4.69 1.74
CA LEU A 50 10.00 3.60 2.71
C LEU A 50 10.36 2.32 1.96
N VAL A 51 11.40 1.60 2.40
CA VAL A 51 11.72 0.27 1.87
C VAL A 51 11.09 -0.75 2.81
N GLU A 52 10.15 -1.54 2.31
CA GLU A 52 9.43 -2.53 3.12
C GLU A 52 10.12 -3.89 3.09
N ALA A 53 10.67 -4.27 1.94
CA ALA A 53 11.48 -5.46 1.79
C ALA A 53 12.52 -5.25 0.69
N THR A 54 13.71 -5.84 0.85
CA THR A 54 14.72 -5.84 -0.20
C THR A 54 15.62 -7.06 -0.08
N THR A 55 15.97 -7.64 -1.22
CA THR A 55 17.06 -8.62 -1.35
C THR A 55 18.21 -8.06 -2.19
N SER A 56 18.16 -6.77 -2.52
CA SER A 56 19.04 -6.12 -3.48
C SER A 56 19.74 -4.89 -2.93
N GLU A 57 20.88 -4.59 -3.54
CA GLU A 57 21.69 -3.40 -3.31
C GLU A 57 21.34 -2.24 -4.26
N VAL A 58 20.33 -2.40 -5.13
CA VAL A 58 19.90 -1.29 -6.00
C VAL A 58 19.36 -0.14 -5.16
N ASP A 59 19.76 1.08 -5.52
CA ASP A 59 19.29 2.29 -4.85
C ASP A 59 17.76 2.45 -5.07
N PRO A 60 16.92 2.43 -4.02
CA PRO A 60 15.49 2.65 -4.15
C PRO A 60 15.15 4.00 -4.80
N ALA A 61 16.00 5.03 -4.63
CA ALA A 61 15.80 6.33 -5.25
C ALA A 61 15.94 6.25 -6.78
N LEU A 62 16.78 5.35 -7.30
CA LEU A 62 16.89 5.11 -8.74
C LEU A 62 15.59 4.49 -9.29
N LEU A 63 15.01 3.52 -8.57
CA LEU A 63 13.75 2.89 -8.97
C LEU A 63 12.59 3.90 -8.94
N ALA A 64 12.53 4.74 -7.90
CA ALA A 64 11.53 5.79 -7.78
C ALA A 64 11.70 6.87 -8.87
N ALA A 65 12.93 7.29 -9.16
CA ALA A 65 13.21 8.25 -10.22
C ALA A 65 12.80 7.73 -11.61
N ALA A 66 12.91 6.42 -11.86
CA ALA A 66 12.47 5.81 -13.11
C ALA A 66 10.94 5.89 -13.32
N LEU A 67 10.17 6.00 -12.22
CA LEU A 67 8.71 6.15 -12.23
C LEU A 67 8.26 7.62 -12.33
N ALA A 68 9.18 8.57 -12.13
CA ALA A 68 8.88 10.00 -12.16
C ALA A 68 8.23 10.38 -13.50
N GLY A 69 7.10 11.09 -13.44
CA GLY A 69 6.31 11.48 -14.61
C GLY A 69 5.35 10.40 -15.13
N SER A 70 5.45 9.15 -14.66
CA SER A 70 4.44 8.10 -14.94
C SER A 70 3.41 8.00 -13.81
N ILE A 71 3.84 8.18 -12.57
CA ILE A 71 2.99 8.15 -11.39
C ILE A 71 3.52 9.13 -10.34
N GLU A 72 2.62 9.86 -9.70
CA GLU A 72 2.95 10.75 -8.58
C GLU A 72 2.75 10.01 -7.24
N PRO A 73 3.60 10.25 -6.22
CA PRO A 73 3.35 9.75 -4.88
C PRO A 73 1.99 10.23 -4.32
N PRO A 74 1.30 9.42 -3.49
CA PRO A 74 1.79 8.17 -2.93
C PRO A 74 1.54 6.93 -3.81
N TYR A 75 2.53 6.04 -3.87
CA TYR A 75 2.43 4.76 -4.56
C TYR A 75 3.28 3.70 -3.87
N ARG A 76 2.90 2.43 -4.06
CA ARG A 76 3.71 1.25 -3.75
C ARG A 76 4.35 0.74 -5.03
N ALA A 77 5.60 0.32 -4.96
CA ALA A 77 6.33 -0.20 -6.11
C ALA A 77 7.08 -1.49 -5.81
N LEU A 78 7.14 -2.36 -6.83
CA LEU A 78 7.95 -3.57 -6.85
C LEU A 78 8.99 -3.42 -7.96
N GLY A 79 10.26 -3.36 -7.57
CA GLY A 79 11.39 -3.56 -8.46
C GLY A 79 11.77 -5.03 -8.49
N VAL A 80 11.90 -5.61 -9.68
CA VAL A 80 12.43 -6.97 -9.86
C VAL A 80 13.52 -6.97 -10.93
N ARG A 81 14.65 -7.61 -10.62
CA ARG A 81 15.74 -7.78 -11.58
C ARG A 81 15.34 -8.75 -12.70
N ARG A 82 15.65 -8.36 -13.94
CA ARG A 82 15.53 -9.15 -15.16
C ARG A 82 16.79 -8.98 -16.00
N GLN A 83 17.67 -9.97 -15.95
CA GLN A 83 18.98 -9.91 -16.59
C GLN A 83 19.78 -8.69 -16.08
N GLU A 84 20.09 -7.74 -16.97
CA GLU A 84 20.85 -6.52 -16.68
C GLU A 84 19.95 -5.31 -16.33
N LEU A 85 18.63 -5.47 -16.40
CA LEU A 85 17.66 -4.42 -16.14
C LEU A 85 16.84 -4.71 -14.89
N TRP A 86 16.25 -3.65 -14.35
CA TRP A 86 15.20 -3.72 -13.35
C TRP A 86 13.88 -3.37 -14.00
N VAL A 87 12.87 -4.21 -13.79
CA VAL A 87 11.47 -3.88 -14.12
C VAL A 87 10.84 -3.35 -12.85
N VAL A 88 10.25 -2.17 -12.92
CA VAL A 88 9.59 -1.53 -11.78
C VAL A 88 8.13 -1.32 -12.11
N GLY A 89 7.26 -1.97 -11.35
CA GLY A 89 5.82 -1.73 -11.39
C GLY A 89 5.40 -0.90 -10.19
N ALA A 90 4.44 0.01 -10.36
CA ALA A 90 3.86 0.81 -9.28
C ALA A 90 2.34 0.80 -9.30
N LEU A 91 1.75 0.91 -8.11
CA LEU A 91 0.32 1.05 -7.84
C LEU A 91 0.07 2.28 -6.97
N ALA A 92 -0.87 3.12 -7.38
CA ALA A 92 -1.30 4.27 -6.61
C ALA A 92 -1.89 3.83 -5.27
N LEU A 93 -1.58 4.59 -4.22
CA LEU A 93 -2.11 4.38 -2.88
C LEU A 93 -3.02 5.52 -2.48
N GLU A 94 -3.97 5.23 -1.59
CA GLU A 94 -4.60 6.25 -0.77
C GLU A 94 -3.94 6.22 0.61
N VAL A 95 -3.44 7.37 1.08
CA VAL A 95 -2.74 7.48 2.35
C VAL A 95 -3.46 8.49 3.24
N VAL A 96 -3.71 8.10 4.49
CA VAL A 96 -4.32 8.95 5.50
C VAL A 96 -3.39 9.06 6.71
N GLU A 97 -3.31 10.25 7.30
CA GLU A 97 -2.66 10.43 8.59
C GLU A 97 -3.69 10.24 9.71
N LEU A 98 -3.48 9.26 10.59
CA LEU A 98 -4.36 9.00 11.73
C LEU A 98 -3.91 9.75 12.98
N ALA A 99 -4.83 9.96 13.93
CA ALA A 99 -4.52 10.52 15.23
C ALA A 99 -3.39 9.74 15.97
N ALA A 100 -2.56 10.46 16.74
CA ALA A 100 -1.36 9.89 17.37
C ALA A 100 -1.65 8.84 18.45
N ASP A 101 -2.88 8.77 18.95
CA ASP A 101 -3.37 7.79 19.90
C ASP A 101 -3.73 6.44 19.24
N VAL A 102 -3.80 6.37 17.91
CA VAL A 102 -3.94 5.10 17.16
C VAL A 102 -2.60 4.37 17.14
N ARG A 103 -2.43 3.41 18.06
CA ARG A 103 -1.16 2.68 18.27
C ARG A 103 -1.02 1.36 17.50
N GLY A 104 -2.10 0.76 17.00
CA GLY A 104 -2.02 -0.52 16.27
C GLY A 104 -1.69 -0.36 14.80
N ASP A 105 -1.24 -1.44 14.16
CA ASP A 105 -0.73 -1.40 12.79
C ASP A 105 -1.82 -1.66 11.75
N ALA A 106 -2.86 -2.41 12.13
CA ALA A 106 -4.02 -2.64 11.30
C ALA A 106 -5.26 -2.00 11.93
N VAL A 107 -5.99 -1.20 11.15
CA VAL A 107 -7.27 -0.63 11.58
C VAL A 107 -8.36 -0.99 10.58
N GLU A 108 -9.46 -1.55 11.07
CA GLU A 108 -10.65 -1.80 10.27
C GLU A 108 -11.81 -0.98 10.83
N VAL A 109 -12.50 -0.23 9.97
CA VAL A 109 -13.74 0.46 10.30
C VAL A 109 -14.85 -0.10 9.43
N VAL A 110 -15.90 -0.60 10.05
CA VAL A 110 -17.12 -1.05 9.37
C VAL A 110 -18.25 -0.09 9.74
N ARG A 111 -18.95 0.43 8.74
CA ARG A 111 -20.17 1.22 8.91
C ARG A 111 -21.33 0.53 8.20
N ASP A 112 -22.39 0.31 8.94
CA ASP A 112 -23.69 -0.17 8.46
C ASP A 112 -24.81 0.71 9.04
N GLU A 113 -26.06 0.31 8.86
CA GLU A 113 -27.25 0.98 9.40
C GLU A 113 -27.24 1.20 10.92
N THR A 114 -26.49 0.39 11.69
CA THR A 114 -26.40 0.47 13.15
C THR A 114 -25.35 1.46 13.64
N GLY A 115 -24.45 1.90 12.76
CA GLY A 115 -23.38 2.84 13.04
C GLY A 115 -21.99 2.33 12.68
N ALA A 116 -20.97 3.13 13.02
CA ALA A 116 -19.58 2.80 12.75
C ALA A 116 -18.94 2.06 13.94
N ARG A 117 -18.16 1.02 13.63
CA ARG A 117 -17.41 0.21 14.60
C ARG A 117 -15.98 0.03 14.11
N ALA A 118 -15.01 0.09 15.02
CA ALA A 118 -13.60 -0.03 14.69
C ALA A 118 -12.94 -1.22 15.39
N ARG A 119 -11.97 -1.83 14.71
CA ARG A 119 -11.03 -2.80 15.26
C ARG A 119 -9.60 -2.30 15.03
N ILE A 120 -8.76 -2.43 16.05
CA ILE A 120 -7.33 -2.13 15.98
C ILE A 120 -6.60 -3.44 16.27
N ASP A 121 -5.77 -3.89 15.34
CA ASP A 121 -5.09 -5.19 15.36
C ASP A 121 -6.06 -6.37 15.62
N GLY A 122 -7.24 -6.28 15.01
CA GLY A 122 -8.33 -7.26 15.14
C GLY A 122 -9.14 -7.15 16.45
N LEU A 123 -8.67 -6.36 17.43
CA LEU A 123 -9.35 -6.15 18.71
C LEU A 123 -10.37 -5.01 18.61
N PRO A 124 -11.57 -5.15 19.20
CA PRO A 124 -12.55 -4.05 19.24
C PRO A 124 -11.97 -2.78 19.88
N SER A 125 -12.18 -1.65 19.22
CA SER A 125 -11.86 -0.32 19.75
C SER A 125 -13.11 0.36 20.30
N LEU A 126 -12.93 1.15 21.37
CA LEU A 126 -14.00 2.01 21.92
C LEU A 126 -14.26 3.26 21.07
N ALA A 127 -13.27 3.66 20.26
CA ALA A 127 -13.35 4.84 19.42
C ALA A 127 -13.10 4.47 17.95
N VAL A 128 -13.87 5.10 17.06
CA VAL A 128 -13.65 5.05 15.62
C VAL A 128 -12.74 6.22 15.23
N PRO A 129 -11.63 5.99 14.52
CA PRO A 129 -10.80 7.08 14.01
C PRO A 129 -11.60 7.95 13.05
N PRO A 130 -11.79 9.26 13.35
CA PRO A 130 -12.66 10.14 12.56
C PRO A 130 -12.10 10.39 11.15
N GLU A 131 -10.80 10.22 10.94
CA GLU A 131 -10.19 10.27 9.61
C GLU A 131 -10.69 9.12 8.73
N LEU A 132 -10.71 7.89 9.25
CA LEU A 132 -11.21 6.73 8.50
C LEU A 132 -12.72 6.78 8.30
N GLU A 133 -13.48 7.31 9.26
CA GLU A 133 -14.92 7.52 9.09
C GLU A 133 -15.22 8.49 7.94
N ARG A 134 -14.48 9.61 7.87
CA ARG A 134 -14.60 10.56 6.75
C ARG A 134 -14.19 9.94 5.41
N THR A 135 -13.10 9.17 5.38
CA THR A 135 -12.64 8.50 4.15
C THR A 135 -13.70 7.52 3.61
N GLY A 136 -14.31 6.71 4.48
CA GLY A 136 -15.37 5.78 4.09
C GLY A 136 -16.65 6.49 3.65
N ALA A 137 -17.10 7.48 4.43
CA ALA A 137 -18.33 8.23 4.16
C ALA A 137 -18.29 9.04 2.86
N ALA A 138 -17.09 9.37 2.36
CA ALA A 138 -16.93 10.01 1.05
C ALA A 138 -17.25 9.06 -0.14
N ARG A 139 -17.30 7.74 0.09
CA ARG A 139 -17.53 6.73 -0.96
C ARG A 139 -18.93 6.12 -0.92
N SER A 140 -19.47 5.85 0.27
CA SER A 140 -20.78 5.21 0.46
C SER A 140 -21.34 5.50 1.86
N ASN A 141 -22.64 5.26 2.05
CA ASN A 141 -23.27 5.30 3.38
C ASN A 141 -22.92 4.06 4.23
N GLU A 142 -22.72 2.91 3.57
CA GLU A 142 -22.28 1.66 4.18
C GLU A 142 -20.96 1.25 3.53
N TYR A 143 -19.96 0.95 4.37
CA TYR A 143 -18.60 0.73 3.91
C TYR A 143 -17.75 -0.08 4.88
N VAL A 144 -16.66 -0.61 4.36
CA VAL A 144 -15.51 -1.08 5.11
C VAL A 144 -14.29 -0.27 4.70
N VAL A 145 -13.59 0.29 5.68
CA VAL A 145 -12.30 0.94 5.52
C VAL A 145 -11.25 0.07 6.19
N ARG A 146 -10.24 -0.37 5.44
CA ARG A 146 -9.07 -1.09 5.95
C ARG A 146 -7.86 -0.20 5.83
N ALA A 147 -7.16 -0.01 6.94
CA ALA A 147 -5.98 0.82 7.01
C ALA A 147 -4.80 0.01 7.54
N GLN A 148 -3.64 0.12 6.88
CA GLN A 148 -2.39 -0.52 7.29
C GLN A 148 -1.30 0.52 7.49
N ARG A 149 -0.60 0.46 8.63
CA ARG A 149 0.44 1.43 8.97
C ARG A 149 1.60 1.31 7.99
N LEU A 150 1.98 2.45 7.41
CA LEU A 150 3.18 2.59 6.59
C LEU A 150 4.34 3.06 7.45
N ASP A 151 4.18 4.22 8.07
CA ASP A 151 5.21 4.80 8.94
C ASP A 151 4.63 5.87 9.85
N GLY A 152 5.04 5.87 11.12
CA GLY A 152 4.56 6.83 12.11
C GLY A 152 3.03 6.86 12.11
N ARG A 153 2.44 7.99 11.71
CA ARG A 153 0.98 8.20 11.67
C ARG A 153 0.35 7.97 10.30
N LEU A 154 1.14 7.60 9.29
CA LEU A 154 0.68 7.38 7.92
C LEU A 154 0.20 5.94 7.75
N PHE A 155 -1.00 5.81 7.18
CA PHE A 155 -1.62 4.53 6.87
C PHE A 155 -2.03 4.50 5.41
N GLU A 156 -1.75 3.38 4.74
CA GLU A 156 -2.39 3.01 3.48
C GLU A 156 -3.85 2.66 3.76
N VAL A 157 -4.78 3.08 2.91
CA VAL A 157 -6.21 2.87 3.09
C VAL A 157 -6.85 2.25 1.85
N GLU A 158 -7.68 1.23 2.08
CA GLU A 158 -8.60 0.67 1.08
C GLU A 158 -10.04 0.86 1.56
N VAL A 159 -10.94 1.25 0.65
CA VAL A 159 -12.36 1.44 0.93
C VAL A 159 -13.20 0.54 0.04
N GLU A 160 -14.09 -0.21 0.66
CA GLU A 160 -15.06 -1.09 0.01
C GLU A 160 -16.47 -0.61 0.38
N ALA A 161 -17.33 -0.39 -0.62
CA ALA A 161 -18.74 -0.12 -0.39
C ALA A 161 -19.48 -1.45 -0.13
N LEU A 162 -20.44 -1.43 0.80
CA LEU A 162 -21.30 -2.58 1.12
C LEU A 162 -22.63 -2.55 0.36
#